data_AF-A0A931Y026-F1
#
_entry.id   AF-A0A931Y026-F1
#
_cell.length_a   1.000
_cell.length_b   1.000
_cell.length_c   1.000
_cell.angle_alpha   90.00
_cell.angle_beta   90.00
_cell.angle_gamma   90.00
#
_symmetry.space_group_name_H-M   'P 1'
#
loop_
_entity.id
_entity.type
_entity.pdbx_description
1 polymer ?
#
loop_
_entity_poly.entity_id
_entity_poly.type
_entity_poly.pdbx_seq_one_letter_code
_entity_poly.pdbx_strand_id
1 'polypeptide(L)'
;MRVAVVVALLLTACSVQERQERKPAPVVDRDPAAVIARVRKVPGAGERLRPDSALVPATLGVKLDKPEKGDLEVILPLTARGPLRIARDAERVVDVTAEHAVDARGLVESGAMVFVAPSPDADAVMIAERARFTELRVLRGPATTMARWRLRLGEGLVGARLAGDSVELVSSSGAAWLRSEPFVAIDAAGEKHAVTPRLEGSGRSVTLTLEIEAKAVRFPATVVVAWSE
;
A
#
# COMPACT_ATOMS: atom_id res chain seq x y z
N MET A 1 -15.47 -0.93 -14.96
CA MET A 1 -16.23 0.20 -14.39
C MET A 1 -16.55 0.08 -12.89
N ARG A 2 -16.34 -1.07 -12.22
CA ARG A 2 -16.67 -1.23 -10.78
C ARG A 2 -15.53 -0.87 -9.79
N VAL A 3 -14.26 -1.05 -10.17
CA VAL A 3 -13.11 -0.79 -9.29
C VAL A 3 -12.98 0.71 -8.93
N ALA A 4 -13.13 1.60 -9.91
CA ALA A 4 -13.05 3.05 -9.69
C ALA A 4 -14.11 3.59 -8.71
N VAL A 5 -15.31 3.00 -8.68
CA VAL A 5 -16.37 3.39 -7.73
C VAL A 5 -16.04 2.94 -6.31
N VAL A 6 -15.45 1.75 -6.16
CA VAL A 6 -15.02 1.23 -4.84
C VAL A 6 -13.84 2.05 -4.30
N VAL A 7 -12.87 2.39 -5.15
CA VAL A 7 -11.74 3.25 -4.76
C VAL A 7 -12.22 4.65 -4.37
N ALA A 8 -13.13 5.25 -5.14
CA ALA A 8 -13.69 6.56 -4.81
C ALA A 8 -14.49 6.55 -3.49
N LEU A 9 -15.28 5.49 -3.23
CA LEU A 9 -16.03 5.36 -1.98
C LEU A 9 -15.11 5.13 -0.76
N LEU A 10 -14.08 4.30 -0.90
CA LEU A 10 -13.13 4.01 0.19
C LEU A 10 -12.30 5.24 0.57
N LEU A 11 -11.82 6.01 -0.42
CA LEU A 11 -11.08 7.25 -0.16
C LEU A 11 -11.96 8.31 0.52
N THR A 12 -13.25 8.35 0.18
CA THR A 12 -14.20 9.28 0.82
C THR A 12 -14.52 8.87 2.26
N ALA A 13 -14.70 7.57 2.53
CA ALA A 13 -15.00 7.06 3.87
C ALA A 13 -13.84 7.27 4.86
N CYS A 14 -12.59 7.03 4.45
CA CYS A 14 -11.42 7.28 5.29
C CYS A 14 -11.26 8.77 5.64
N SER A 15 -11.52 9.70 4.70
CA SER A 15 -11.38 11.14 4.95
C SER A 15 -12.48 11.72 5.83
N VAL A 16 -13.69 11.16 5.82
CA VAL A 16 -14.84 11.70 6.59
C VAL A 16 -14.74 11.32 8.07
N GLN A 17 -14.15 10.17 8.42
CA GLN A 17 -14.10 9.68 9.79
C GLN A 17 -13.00 10.32 10.65
N GLU A 18 -11.86 10.70 10.07
CA GLU A 18 -10.82 11.47 10.80
C GLU A 18 -11.30 12.84 11.30
N ARG A 19 -12.37 13.39 10.71
CA ARG A 19 -12.96 14.67 11.14
C ARG A 19 -13.89 14.57 12.35
N GLN A 20 -14.36 13.38 12.74
CA GLN A 20 -15.34 13.26 13.83
C GLN A 20 -14.75 13.04 15.23
N GLU A 21 -13.47 12.69 15.37
CA GLU A 21 -12.87 12.40 16.69
C GLU A 21 -11.93 13.49 17.24
N ARG A 22 -11.71 14.60 16.52
CA ARG A 22 -10.90 15.73 17.01
C ARG A 22 -11.77 16.92 17.38
N LYS A 23 -11.70 17.34 18.65
CA LYS A 23 -12.19 18.64 19.13
C LYS A 23 -11.64 19.74 18.19
N PRO A 24 -12.48 20.64 17.64
CA PRO A 24 -12.06 21.53 16.56
C PRO A 24 -10.98 22.49 17.06
N ALA A 25 -9.79 22.40 16.46
CA ALA A 25 -8.81 23.47 16.47
C ALA A 25 -9.34 24.64 15.60
N PRO A 26 -8.94 25.90 15.88
CA PRO A 26 -9.37 27.04 15.08
C PRO A 26 -9.06 26.83 13.61
N VAL A 27 -10.08 27.02 12.78
CA VAL A 27 -10.07 26.85 11.33
C VAL A 27 -9.11 27.88 10.72
N VAL A 28 -7.94 27.42 10.28
CA VAL A 28 -7.16 28.16 9.28
C VAL A 28 -7.74 27.76 7.94
N ASP A 29 -8.40 28.71 7.29
CA ASP A 29 -8.98 28.59 5.97
C ASP A 29 -7.90 28.18 4.97
N ARG A 30 -7.93 26.91 4.53
CA ARG A 30 -7.15 26.40 3.41
C ARG A 30 -8.09 25.62 2.51
N ASP A 31 -8.22 26.14 1.29
CA ASP A 31 -9.02 25.60 0.20
C ASP A 31 -8.76 24.08 -0.01
N PRO A 32 -9.77 23.21 0.18
CA PRO A 32 -9.63 21.77 -0.04
C PRO A 32 -9.37 21.38 -1.50
N ALA A 33 -9.56 22.29 -2.47
CA ALA A 33 -9.18 22.04 -3.87
C ALA A 33 -7.64 22.06 -4.10
N ALA A 34 -6.86 22.58 -3.15
CA ALA A 34 -5.40 22.69 -3.27
C ALA A 34 -4.63 21.39 -2.93
N VAL A 35 -5.26 20.41 -2.27
CA VAL A 35 -4.59 19.16 -1.83
C VAL A 35 -4.58 18.09 -2.92
N ILE A 36 -5.45 18.21 -3.93
CA ILE A 36 -5.56 17.26 -5.06
C ILE A 36 -4.70 17.71 -6.27
N ALA A 37 -4.12 18.90 -6.23
CA ALA A 37 -3.38 19.47 -7.34
C ALA A 37 -1.86 19.36 -7.14
N ARG A 38 -1.25 18.25 -7.57
CA ARG A 38 0.12 18.18 -8.14
C ARG A 38 0.54 16.75 -8.55
N VAL A 39 -0.27 16.10 -9.39
CA VAL A 39 0.30 15.10 -10.31
C VAL A 39 0.53 15.84 -11.62
N ARG A 40 1.79 16.12 -11.98
CA ARG A 40 2.08 16.63 -13.33
C ARG A 40 1.62 15.57 -14.32
N LYS A 41 0.64 15.94 -15.16
CA LYS A 41 0.27 15.20 -16.36
C LYS A 41 1.54 14.96 -17.18
N VAL A 42 2.00 13.70 -17.26
CA VAL A 42 3.00 13.31 -18.26
C VAL A 42 2.34 13.53 -19.63
N PRO A 43 2.93 14.31 -20.55
CA PRO A 43 2.39 14.41 -21.90
C PRO A 43 2.42 13.01 -22.54
N GLY A 44 1.28 12.46 -22.94
CA GLY A 44 1.21 11.18 -23.66
C GLY A 44 0.16 10.16 -23.20
N ALA A 45 -0.58 10.39 -22.12
CA ALA A 45 -1.53 9.41 -21.54
C ALA A 45 -2.82 9.14 -22.36
N GLY A 46 -2.79 9.34 -23.69
CA GLY A 46 -3.90 9.05 -24.60
C GLY A 46 -3.55 8.10 -25.76
N GLU A 47 -2.29 7.69 -25.92
CA GLU A 47 -1.91 6.78 -27.01
C GLU A 47 -1.96 5.32 -26.57
N ARG A 48 -2.76 4.53 -27.29
CA ARG A 48 -2.63 3.07 -27.29
C ARG A 48 -1.22 2.73 -27.78
N LEU A 49 -0.35 2.29 -26.88
CA LEU A 49 0.98 1.78 -27.20
C LEU A 49 0.86 0.67 -28.26
N ARG A 50 1.53 0.86 -29.40
CA ARG A 50 1.64 -0.17 -30.44
C ARG A 50 2.46 -1.35 -29.91
N PRO A 51 2.10 -2.60 -30.26
CA PRO A 51 2.72 -3.80 -29.68
C PRO A 51 4.19 -4.05 -30.07
N ASP A 52 4.77 -3.31 -31.02
CA ASP A 52 6.08 -3.67 -31.62
C ASP A 52 7.27 -2.74 -31.27
N SER A 53 7.14 -1.83 -30.29
CA SER A 53 8.31 -1.06 -29.83
C SER A 53 9.07 -1.80 -28.75
N ALA A 54 10.33 -2.16 -29.06
CA ALA A 54 11.31 -2.69 -28.11
C ALA A 54 11.36 -1.83 -26.83
N LEU A 55 10.85 -2.39 -25.74
CA LEU A 55 10.71 -1.74 -24.44
C LEU A 55 12.09 -1.61 -23.78
N VAL A 56 12.65 -0.41 -23.84
CA VAL A 56 13.43 0.08 -22.69
C VAL A 56 12.44 0.11 -21.52
N PRO A 57 12.72 -0.51 -20.35
CA PRO A 57 11.81 -0.44 -19.22
C PRO A 57 11.81 1.00 -18.72
N ALA A 58 10.89 1.81 -19.26
CA ALA A 58 10.53 3.07 -18.66
C ALA A 58 10.02 2.73 -17.26
N THR A 59 10.79 3.09 -16.24
CA THR A 59 10.31 3.09 -14.87
C THR A 59 9.10 4.01 -14.85
N LEU A 60 7.91 3.43 -14.92
CA LEU A 60 6.64 4.11 -14.65
C LEU A 60 6.55 4.29 -13.13
N GLY A 61 7.61 4.88 -12.56
CA GLY A 61 7.60 5.37 -11.20
C GLY A 61 6.71 6.59 -11.23
N VAL A 62 5.62 6.54 -10.49
CA VAL A 62 4.96 7.75 -10.03
C VAL A 62 6.02 8.47 -9.19
N LYS A 63 6.80 9.36 -9.82
CA LYS A 63 7.73 10.21 -9.11
C LYS A 63 6.89 11.25 -8.40
N LEU A 64 6.76 11.09 -7.09
CA LEU A 64 6.40 12.19 -6.20
C LEU A 64 7.39 13.35 -6.45
N ASP A 65 6.97 14.59 -6.17
CA ASP A 65 7.87 15.74 -6.18
C ASP A 65 9.17 15.39 -5.42
N LYS A 66 10.33 15.91 -5.88
CA LYS A 66 11.66 15.56 -5.34
C LYS A 66 11.58 15.35 -3.82
N PRO A 67 11.86 14.14 -3.30
CA PRO A 67 11.74 13.89 -1.87
C PRO A 67 12.61 14.90 -1.12
N GLU A 68 12.03 15.52 -0.10
CA GLU A 68 12.82 16.33 0.82
C GLU A 68 13.74 15.40 1.60
N LYS A 69 14.85 15.94 2.11
CA LYS A 69 15.82 15.15 2.88
C LYS A 69 15.09 14.56 4.09
N GLY A 70 14.86 13.25 4.06
CA GLY A 70 14.18 12.51 5.13
C GLY A 70 12.83 11.91 4.77
N ASP A 71 12.25 12.25 3.61
CA ASP A 71 11.02 11.63 3.10
C ASP A 71 11.22 10.14 2.76
N LEU A 72 10.14 9.36 2.79
CA LEU A 72 10.15 8.00 2.28
C LEU A 72 10.14 8.02 0.75
N GLU A 73 11.08 7.30 0.15
CA GLU A 73 11.05 6.95 -1.27
C GLU A 73 10.28 5.64 -1.44
N VAL A 74 9.14 5.70 -2.13
CA VAL A 74 8.32 4.53 -2.45
C VAL A 74 8.33 4.30 -3.96
N ILE A 75 8.81 3.13 -4.38
CA ILE A 75 8.83 2.70 -5.78
C ILE A 75 7.80 1.58 -5.93
N LEU A 76 6.67 1.92 -6.54
CA LEU A 76 5.59 0.97 -6.83
C LEU A 76 6.00 0.00 -7.95
N PRO A 77 5.62 -1.28 -7.87
CA PRO A 77 5.98 -2.26 -8.90
C PRO A 77 5.15 -2.06 -10.17
N LEU A 78 5.70 -2.41 -11.33
CA LEU A 78 4.99 -2.36 -12.62
C LEU A 78 4.02 -3.52 -12.82
N THR A 79 4.26 -4.64 -12.13
CA THR A 79 3.38 -5.81 -12.10
C THR A 79 3.16 -6.26 -10.68
N ALA A 80 2.04 -6.92 -10.39
CA ALA A 80 1.67 -7.33 -9.03
C ALA A 80 2.67 -8.31 -8.38
N ARG A 81 3.46 -9.01 -9.20
CA ARG A 81 4.52 -9.92 -8.74
C ARG A 81 5.86 -9.21 -8.49
N GLY A 82 6.01 -7.99 -9.01
CA GLY A 82 7.21 -7.19 -8.82
C GLY A 82 7.37 -6.72 -7.36
N PRO A 83 8.60 -6.45 -6.91
CA PRO A 83 8.82 -5.92 -5.58
C PRO A 83 8.37 -4.46 -5.50
N LEU A 84 7.53 -4.16 -4.52
CA LEU A 84 7.38 -2.80 -3.98
C LEU A 84 8.65 -2.48 -3.19
N ARG A 85 9.24 -1.31 -3.41
CA ARG A 85 10.37 -0.85 -2.59
C ARG A 85 9.97 0.36 -1.76
N ILE A 86 10.25 0.31 -0.47
CA ILE A 86 10.17 1.45 0.45
C ILE A 86 11.60 1.70 0.95
N ALA A 87 12.10 2.92 0.79
CA ALA A 87 13.46 3.29 1.15
C ALA A 87 13.48 4.67 1.81
N ARG A 88 14.46 4.89 2.68
CA ARG A 88 14.79 6.24 3.18
C ARG A 88 16.18 6.69 2.71
N ASP A 89 17.09 5.73 2.61
CA ASP A 89 18.44 5.89 2.10
C ASP A 89 18.94 4.54 1.53
N ALA A 90 20.23 4.46 1.21
CA ALA A 90 20.83 3.27 0.60
C ALA A 90 20.83 2.02 1.51
N GLU A 91 20.78 2.19 2.83
CA GLU A 91 20.86 1.10 3.80
C GLU A 91 19.49 0.73 4.37
N ARG A 92 18.63 1.72 4.59
CA ARG A 92 17.26 1.56 5.10
C ARG A 92 16.30 1.39 3.94
N VAL A 93 16.23 0.14 3.47
CA VAL A 93 15.39 -0.30 2.35
C VAL A 93 14.61 -1.54 2.76
N VAL A 94 13.37 -1.66 2.30
CA VAL A 94 12.63 -2.92 2.31
C VAL A 94 12.01 -3.16 0.95
N ASP A 95 12.25 -4.36 0.40
CA ASP A 95 11.53 -4.86 -0.76
C ASP A 95 10.39 -5.78 -0.27
N VAL A 96 9.16 -5.47 -0.66
CA VAL A 96 7.94 -6.19 -0.31
C VAL A 96 7.40 -6.88 -1.55
N THR A 97 7.30 -8.21 -1.53
CA THR A 97 6.81 -9.02 -2.66
C THR A 97 5.65 -9.90 -2.23
N ALA A 98 4.50 -9.81 -2.90
CA ALA A 98 3.37 -10.69 -2.62
C ALA A 98 3.66 -12.13 -3.09
N GLU A 99 3.53 -13.14 -2.22
CA GLU A 99 3.97 -14.52 -2.53
C GLU A 99 3.04 -15.26 -3.51
N HIS A 100 1.77 -14.87 -3.56
CA HIS A 100 0.75 -15.51 -4.41
C HIS A 100 0.24 -14.60 -5.53
N ALA A 101 1.00 -13.57 -5.87
CA ALA A 101 0.63 -12.68 -6.95
C ALA A 101 0.84 -13.33 -8.32
N VAL A 102 -0.16 -13.21 -9.19
CA VAL A 102 -0.01 -13.45 -10.63
C VAL A 102 0.64 -12.23 -11.30
N ASP A 103 1.14 -12.41 -12.52
CA ASP A 103 1.76 -11.32 -13.28
C ASP A 103 0.70 -10.38 -13.90
N ALA A 104 0.00 -9.65 -13.04
CA ALA A 104 -0.96 -8.63 -13.44
C ALA A 104 -0.25 -7.28 -13.62
N ARG A 105 -0.40 -6.66 -14.80
CA ARG A 105 0.16 -5.34 -15.07
C ARG A 105 -0.58 -4.26 -14.27
N GLY A 106 0.18 -3.35 -13.68
CA GLY A 106 -0.35 -2.20 -12.96
C GLY A 106 -0.89 -1.12 -13.91
N LEU A 107 -1.98 -0.49 -13.51
CA LEU A 107 -2.58 0.67 -14.16
C LEU A 107 -2.52 1.87 -13.20
N VAL A 108 -2.06 3.02 -13.69
CA VAL A 108 -2.05 4.25 -12.88
C VAL A 108 -3.40 4.94 -13.02
N GLU A 109 -4.16 5.04 -11.93
CA GLU A 109 -5.44 5.75 -11.87
C GLU A 109 -5.43 6.74 -10.69
N SER A 110 -5.67 8.03 -10.98
CA SER A 110 -5.75 9.08 -9.95
C SER A 110 -4.57 9.12 -8.97
N GLY A 111 -3.35 8.79 -9.44
CA GLY A 111 -2.13 8.76 -8.63
C GLY A 111 -1.91 7.46 -7.85
N ALA A 112 -2.83 6.51 -7.91
CA ALA A 112 -2.67 5.16 -7.35
C ALA A 112 -2.26 4.15 -8.42
N MET A 113 -1.57 3.08 -8.02
CA MET A 113 -1.31 1.92 -8.85
C MET A 113 -2.36 0.84 -8.57
N VAL A 114 -3.14 0.49 -9.59
CA VAL A 114 -4.22 -0.49 -9.51
C VAL A 114 -3.80 -1.77 -10.21
N PHE A 115 -3.92 -2.89 -9.50
CA PHE A 115 -3.79 -4.23 -10.04
C PHE A 115 -5.15 -4.93 -9.97
N VAL A 116 -5.67 -5.33 -11.13
CA VAL A 116 -6.92 -6.09 -11.23
C VAL A 116 -6.59 -7.57 -11.21
N ALA A 117 -7.24 -8.33 -10.33
CA ALA A 117 -7.00 -9.75 -10.13
C ALA A 117 -5.50 -10.13 -9.90
N PRO A 118 -4.72 -9.42 -9.06
CA PRO A 118 -3.34 -9.77 -8.76
C PRO A 118 -3.23 -11.10 -8.01
N SER A 119 -4.31 -11.55 -7.37
CA SER A 119 -4.45 -12.88 -6.81
C SER A 119 -5.90 -13.37 -7.04
N PRO A 120 -6.17 -14.68 -6.90
CA PRO A 120 -7.54 -15.18 -6.92
C PRO A 120 -8.43 -14.40 -5.95
N ASP A 121 -9.59 -13.97 -6.45
CA ASP A 121 -10.62 -13.26 -5.69
C ASP A 121 -10.17 -11.99 -4.96
N ALA A 122 -9.10 -11.33 -5.40
CA ALA A 122 -8.75 -10.00 -4.88
C ALA A 122 -8.44 -9.00 -6.00
N ASP A 123 -8.52 -7.71 -5.69
CA ASP A 123 -7.90 -6.60 -6.42
C ASP A 123 -6.95 -5.87 -5.44
N ALA A 124 -5.94 -5.17 -5.95
CA ALA A 124 -5.03 -4.39 -5.10
C ALA A 124 -4.88 -2.97 -5.62
N VAL A 125 -4.83 -2.00 -4.70
CA VAL A 125 -4.60 -0.59 -4.98
C VAL A 125 -3.48 -0.12 -4.07
N MET A 126 -2.43 0.44 -4.65
CA MET A 126 -1.27 0.94 -3.94
C MET A 126 -1.17 2.45 -4.08
N ILE A 127 -1.00 3.12 -2.95
CA ILE A 127 -0.93 4.57 -2.83
C ILE A 127 0.39 4.90 -2.14
N ALA A 128 1.18 5.78 -2.76
CA ALA A 128 2.43 6.27 -2.22
C ALA A 128 2.29 7.76 -1.89
N GLU A 129 2.62 8.13 -0.66
CA GLU A 129 2.63 9.49 -0.13
C GLU A 129 4.04 9.79 0.42
N ARG A 130 4.32 11.06 0.75
CA ARG A 130 5.69 11.49 1.16
C ARG A 130 6.24 10.75 2.39
N ALA A 131 5.36 10.39 3.33
CA ALA A 131 5.75 9.77 4.60
C ALA A 131 4.97 8.47 4.87
N ARG A 132 4.22 7.97 3.87
CA ARG A 132 3.31 6.84 4.05
C ARG A 132 3.17 6.05 2.76
N PHE A 133 3.05 4.75 2.90
CA PHE A 133 2.58 3.86 1.84
C PHE A 133 1.32 3.14 2.31
N THR A 134 0.34 2.96 1.42
CA THR A 134 -0.88 2.22 1.70
C THR A 134 -1.19 1.25 0.55
N GLU A 135 -1.38 -0.03 0.87
CA GLU A 135 -2.00 -1.04 0.01
C GLU A 135 -3.43 -1.29 0.51
N LEU A 136 -4.41 -1.15 -0.39
CA LEU A 136 -5.78 -1.59 -0.20
C LEU A 136 -5.99 -2.87 -1.00
N ARG A 137 -6.29 -3.97 -0.32
CA ARG A 137 -6.60 -5.24 -0.97
C ARG A 137 -8.08 -5.54 -0.86
N VAL A 138 -8.78 -5.48 -1.99
CA VAL A 138 -10.23 -5.71 -2.06
C VAL A 138 -10.49 -7.18 -2.30
N LEU A 139 -10.91 -7.89 -1.26
CA LEU A 139 -11.32 -9.29 -1.28
C LEU A 139 -12.75 -9.41 -1.82
N ARG A 140 -12.94 -10.21 -2.86
CA ARG A 140 -14.22 -10.43 -3.54
C ARG A 140 -15.03 -11.57 -2.92
N GLY A 141 -14.39 -12.46 -2.15
CA GLY A 141 -15.04 -13.61 -1.54
C GLY A 141 -14.21 -14.27 -0.43
N PRO A 142 -14.77 -15.29 0.24
CA PRO A 142 -14.20 -15.90 1.44
C PRO A 142 -13.00 -16.82 1.18
N ALA A 143 -12.68 -17.14 -0.08
CA ALA A 143 -11.58 -18.04 -0.41
C ALA A 143 -10.18 -17.43 -0.10
N THR A 144 -10.11 -16.10 0.05
CA THR A 144 -8.85 -15.36 0.18
C THR A 144 -8.84 -14.54 1.47
N THR A 145 -8.91 -15.22 2.62
CA THR A 145 -8.82 -14.56 3.94
C THR A 145 -7.40 -14.49 4.51
N MET A 146 -6.42 -14.94 3.72
CA MET A 146 -5.01 -14.86 4.06
C MET A 146 -4.25 -14.16 2.94
N ALA A 147 -3.36 -13.26 3.32
CA ALA A 147 -2.43 -12.60 2.40
C ALA A 147 -1.00 -12.72 2.93
N ARG A 148 -0.06 -13.05 2.04
CA ARG A 148 1.35 -13.28 2.36
C ARG A 148 2.25 -12.38 1.54
N TRP A 149 3.21 -11.75 2.22
CA TRP A 149 4.26 -10.96 1.62
C TRP A 149 5.62 -11.42 2.12
N ARG A 150 6.59 -11.49 1.23
CA ARG A 150 8.00 -11.62 1.57
C ARG A 150 8.61 -10.24 1.69
N LEU A 151 9.24 -9.99 2.83
CA LEU A 151 9.98 -8.78 3.16
C LEU A 151 11.47 -9.10 3.06
N ARG A 152 12.17 -8.44 2.14
CA ARG A 152 13.63 -8.46 2.05
C ARG A 152 14.17 -7.14 2.56
N LEU A 153 14.88 -7.19 3.68
CA LEU A 153 15.37 -6.01 4.39
C LEU A 153 16.78 -5.65 3.89
N GLY A 154 17.04 -4.35 3.74
CA GLY A 154 18.34 -3.77 3.40
C GLY A 154 19.34 -3.84 4.55
N GLU A 155 20.56 -3.35 4.31
CA GLU A 155 21.67 -3.55 5.25
C GLU A 155 21.52 -2.82 6.58
N GLY A 156 20.84 -1.67 6.59
CA GLY A 156 20.56 -0.88 7.78
C GLY A 156 19.50 -1.50 8.71
N LEU A 157 18.90 -2.61 8.30
CA LEU A 157 17.86 -3.32 9.04
C LEU A 157 18.33 -4.71 9.45
N VAL A 158 17.95 -5.13 10.64
CA VAL A 158 18.36 -6.42 11.23
C VAL A 158 17.20 -7.41 11.38
N GLY A 159 15.96 -6.94 11.30
CA GLY A 159 14.79 -7.81 11.40
C GLY A 159 13.46 -7.08 11.35
N ALA A 160 12.40 -7.85 11.54
CA ALA A 160 11.06 -7.37 11.81
C ALA A 160 10.54 -7.99 13.10
N ARG A 161 9.65 -7.28 13.81
CA ARG A 161 8.97 -7.79 15.01
C ARG A 161 7.52 -7.35 15.05
N LEU A 162 6.72 -8.05 15.83
CA LEU A 162 5.38 -7.61 16.20
C LEU A 162 5.47 -6.65 17.39
N ALA A 163 4.70 -5.57 17.32
CA ALA A 163 4.49 -4.62 18.41
C ALA A 163 2.98 -4.39 18.56
N GLY A 164 2.34 -5.26 19.35
CA GLY A 164 0.88 -5.33 19.41
C GLY A 164 0.29 -5.87 18.10
N ASP A 165 -0.55 -5.07 17.46
CA ASP A 165 -1.20 -5.33 16.17
C ASP A 165 -0.44 -4.72 14.97
N SER A 166 0.73 -4.14 15.21
CA SER A 166 1.61 -3.57 14.19
C SER A 166 2.86 -4.42 13.96
N VAL A 167 3.48 -4.24 12.79
CA VAL A 167 4.78 -4.78 12.44
C VAL A 167 5.79 -3.64 12.40
N GLU A 168 6.94 -3.84 13.05
CA GLU A 168 8.06 -2.90 13.02
C GLU A 168 9.24 -3.51 12.29
N LEU A 169 9.86 -2.74 11.39
CA LEU A 169 11.18 -3.04 10.82
C LEU A 169 12.24 -2.36 11.69
N VAL A 170 13.17 -3.14 12.23
CA VAL A 170 14.12 -2.69 13.25
C VAL A 170 15.54 -2.57 12.70
N SER A 171 16.22 -1.51 13.13
CA SER A 171 17.63 -1.26 12.85
C SER A 171 18.56 -1.95 13.86
N SER A 172 19.87 -1.91 13.62
CA SER A 172 20.88 -2.50 14.51
C SER A 172 20.93 -1.89 15.92
N SER A 173 20.43 -0.67 16.09
CA SER A 173 20.28 -0.03 17.42
C SER A 173 19.06 -0.55 18.20
N GLY A 174 18.22 -1.37 17.59
CA GLY A 174 16.94 -1.82 18.16
C GLY A 174 15.79 -0.83 17.99
N ALA A 175 16.04 0.34 17.38
CA ALA A 175 15.00 1.31 17.05
C ALA A 175 14.18 0.85 15.83
N ALA A 176 12.86 1.05 15.88
CA ALA A 176 11.99 0.90 14.72
C ALA A 176 12.27 2.03 13.72
N TRP A 177 12.42 1.66 12.44
CA TRP A 177 12.56 2.61 11.34
C TRP A 177 11.23 2.80 10.59
N LEU A 178 10.56 1.69 10.29
CA LEU A 178 9.29 1.68 9.57
C LEU A 178 8.31 0.83 10.37
N ARG A 179 7.10 1.35 10.57
CA ARG A 179 6.03 0.68 11.32
C ARG A 179 4.79 0.58 10.46
N SER A 180 4.10 -0.54 10.54
CA SER A 180 2.76 -0.64 9.97
C SER A 180 1.73 0.04 10.88
N GLU A 181 0.67 0.60 10.30
CA GLU A 181 -0.54 0.84 11.08
C GLU A 181 -1.16 -0.51 11.49
N PRO A 182 -2.06 -0.52 12.50
CA PRO A 182 -2.89 -1.69 12.78
C PRO A 182 -3.58 -2.20 11.53
N PHE A 183 -3.47 -3.50 11.27
CA PHE A 183 -4.11 -4.10 10.11
C PHE A 183 -5.61 -4.25 10.36
N VAL A 184 -6.41 -3.69 9.46
CA VAL A 184 -7.88 -3.72 9.55
C VAL A 184 -8.48 -4.18 8.24
N ALA A 185 -9.57 -4.94 8.33
CA ALA A 185 -10.44 -5.26 7.22
C ALA A 185 -11.75 -4.50 7.37
N ILE A 186 -12.19 -3.81 6.32
CA ILE A 186 -13.46 -3.09 6.26
C ILE A 186 -14.38 -3.87 5.35
N ASP A 187 -15.50 -4.36 5.89
CA ASP A 187 -16.40 -5.22 5.15
C ASP A 187 -17.43 -4.44 4.31
N ALA A 188 -18.31 -5.14 3.60
CA ALA A 188 -19.33 -4.51 2.74
C ALA A 188 -20.38 -3.68 3.51
N ALA A 189 -20.52 -3.89 4.82
CA ALA A 189 -21.37 -3.09 5.69
C ALA A 189 -20.63 -1.87 6.29
N GLY A 190 -19.32 -1.75 6.04
CA GLY A 190 -18.47 -0.74 6.63
C GLY A 190 -17.99 -1.09 8.05
N GLU A 191 -18.21 -2.32 8.50
CA GLU A 191 -17.73 -2.77 9.80
C GLU A 191 -16.24 -3.07 9.75
N LYS A 192 -15.53 -2.69 10.82
CA LYS A 192 -14.10 -2.94 10.98
C LYS A 192 -13.87 -4.27 11.67
N HIS A 193 -13.00 -5.08 11.08
CA HIS A 193 -12.59 -6.37 11.59
C HIS A 193 -11.08 -6.38 11.80
N ALA A 194 -10.64 -6.91 12.93
CA ALA A 194 -9.22 -7.04 13.23
C ALA A 194 -8.57 -8.05 12.27
N VAL A 195 -7.35 -7.74 11.83
CA VAL A 195 -6.54 -8.63 11.00
C VAL A 195 -5.32 -9.04 11.81
N THR A 196 -5.07 -10.34 11.91
CA THR A 196 -4.00 -10.87 12.75
C THR A 196 -2.71 -10.97 11.93
N PRO A 197 -1.66 -10.19 12.26
CA PRO A 197 -0.35 -10.36 11.63
C PRO A 197 0.42 -11.53 12.24
N ARG A 198 1.17 -12.25 11.40
CA ARG A 198 2.18 -13.23 11.80
C ARG A 198 3.46 -12.99 11.02
N LEU A 199 4.59 -13.15 11.69
CA LEU A 199 5.91 -13.07 11.07
C LEU A 199 6.59 -14.45 11.13
N GLU A 200 7.11 -14.89 10.00
CA GLU A 200 7.89 -16.12 9.85
C GLU A 200 9.27 -15.79 9.28
N GLY A 201 10.29 -16.58 9.64
CA GLY A 201 11.67 -16.32 9.23
C GLY A 201 12.46 -15.46 10.23
N SER A 202 13.68 -15.08 9.85
CA SER A 202 14.59 -14.36 10.73
C SER A 202 15.60 -13.51 9.95
N GLY A 203 16.20 -12.55 10.63
CA GLY A 203 17.16 -11.63 10.03
C GLY A 203 16.51 -10.77 8.94
N ARG A 204 17.17 -10.70 7.77
CA ARG A 204 16.77 -9.83 6.66
C ARG A 204 15.77 -10.43 5.67
N SER A 205 15.28 -11.64 5.93
CA SER A 205 14.23 -12.28 5.11
C SER A 205 13.11 -12.75 6.01
N VAL A 206 11.99 -12.04 5.96
CA VAL A 206 10.83 -12.30 6.81
C VAL A 206 9.60 -12.45 5.93
N THR A 207 8.71 -13.37 6.25
CA THR A 207 7.39 -13.48 5.63
C THR A 207 6.35 -12.90 6.58
N LEU A 208 5.60 -11.90 6.11
CA LEU A 208 4.43 -11.35 6.77
C LEU A 208 3.18 -12.05 6.24
N THR A 209 2.42 -12.65 7.14
CA THR A 209 1.10 -13.22 6.86
C THR A 209 0.05 -12.41 7.59
N LEU A 210 -0.97 -11.96 6.88
CA LEU A 210 -2.16 -11.35 7.45
C LEU A 210 -3.33 -12.33 7.33
N GLU A 211 -3.99 -12.62 8.45
CA GLU A 211 -5.12 -13.54 8.52
C GLU A 211 -6.38 -12.81 9.01
N ILE A 212 -7.49 -13.06 8.31
CA ILE A 212 -8.82 -12.53 8.61
C ILE A 212 -9.72 -13.69 8.99
N GLU A 213 -10.50 -13.55 10.06
CA GLU A 213 -11.50 -14.54 10.42
C GLU A 213 -12.70 -14.47 9.45
N ALA A 214 -12.70 -15.36 8.45
CA ALA A 214 -13.66 -15.33 7.33
C ALA A 214 -15.13 -15.30 7.75
N LYS A 215 -15.47 -15.97 8.86
CA LYS A 215 -16.86 -16.08 9.34
C LYS A 215 -17.43 -14.76 9.85
N ALA A 216 -16.57 -13.81 10.22
CA ALA A 216 -16.97 -12.52 10.76
C ALA A 216 -17.18 -11.46 9.66
N VAL A 217 -16.72 -11.71 8.42
CA VAL A 217 -16.58 -10.66 7.40
C VAL A 217 -17.58 -10.81 6.26
N ARG A 218 -18.25 -9.70 5.90
CA ARG A 218 -19.11 -9.61 4.71
C ARG A 218 -18.31 -9.18 3.48
N PHE A 219 -18.45 -9.90 2.38
CA PHE A 219 -17.74 -9.59 1.14
C PHE A 219 -18.58 -8.70 0.19
N PRO A 220 -17.94 -7.82 -0.62
CA PRO A 220 -16.50 -7.58 -0.68
C PRO A 220 -15.96 -6.89 0.59
N ALA A 221 -14.72 -7.18 0.95
CA ALA A 221 -14.05 -6.58 2.09
C ALA A 221 -12.71 -5.99 1.66
N THR A 222 -12.25 -4.92 2.29
CA THR A 222 -10.98 -4.27 1.99
C THR A 222 -10.02 -4.41 3.15
N VAL A 223 -8.88 -5.05 2.93
CA VAL A 223 -7.77 -5.07 3.89
C VAL A 223 -6.92 -3.85 3.66
N VAL A 224 -6.67 -3.09 4.71
CA VAL A 224 -5.82 -1.90 4.68
C VAL A 224 -4.46 -2.26 5.27
N VAL A 225 -3.41 -2.08 4.48
CA VAL A 225 -2.01 -2.27 4.87
C VAL A 225 -1.30 -0.95 4.69
N ALA A 226 -1.02 -0.23 5.77
CA ALA A 226 -0.33 1.04 5.72
C ALA A 226 1.00 0.98 6.48
N TRP A 227 2.00 1.70 5.98
CA TRP A 227 3.34 1.80 6.56
C TRP A 227 3.76 3.27 6.62
N SER A 228 4.34 3.67 7.75
CA SER A 228 4.94 4.99 7.96
C SER A 228 6.24 4.86 8.76
N GLU A 229 7.04 5.92 8.79
CA GLU A 229 8.16 6.02 9.75
C GLU A 229 7.69 6.18 11.20
#